data_AF-A0A1G3YMS0-F1
#
_entry.id   AF-A0A1G3YMS0-F1
#
_cell.length_a   1.000
_cell.length_b   1.000
_cell.length_c   1.000
_cell.angle_alpha   90.00
_cell.angle_beta   90.00
_cell.angle_gamma   90.00
#
_symmetry.space_group_name_H-M   'P 1'
#
loop_
_entity.id
_entity.type
_entity.pdbx_description
1 polymer ?
#
loop_
_entity_poly.entity_id
_entity_poly.type
_entity_poly.pdbx_seq_one_letter_code
_entity_poly.pdbx_strand_id
1 'polypeptide(L)'
;MPPDVSIFPWYQELYCTDSLTQGDILLECPIPILDESVYDALISGSEYPENPTGSINPDVIIMSQACDIEQEKIDSIVVCPLTTLSMLQMKNTDFSTKSRLESLRQGKEPALHLLNSYQSEKTMSDFFVVDFHHIFSLPKVFLRRLAISKDCRIRLLPPYREHLSQAFARYFMRVGLPVDIDRDALAKIREVSK
;
A
#
# COMPACT_ATOMS: atom_id res chain seq x y z
N MET A 1 19.26 23.15 29.50
CA MET A 1 18.02 22.83 28.76
C MET A 1 18.40 21.83 27.68
N PRO A 2 17.89 20.59 27.72
CA PRO A 2 18.07 19.69 26.59
C PRO A 2 17.33 20.27 25.37
N PRO A 3 17.89 20.14 24.15
CA PRO A 3 17.28 20.65 22.94
C PRO A 3 15.92 20.00 22.71
N ASP A 4 14.98 20.83 22.26
CA ASP A 4 13.61 20.50 21.88
C ASP A 4 13.56 19.23 21.03
N VAL A 5 12.86 18.19 21.51
CA VAL A 5 12.66 16.95 20.77
C VAL A 5 11.71 17.29 19.62
N SER A 6 12.28 17.60 18.46
CA SER A 6 11.54 17.97 17.25
C SER A 6 10.43 16.94 16.98
N ILE A 7 9.18 17.32 17.26
CA ILE A 7 8.00 16.54 16.92
C ILE A 7 7.89 16.58 15.39
N PHE A 8 8.40 15.55 14.71
CA PHE A 8 8.21 15.44 13.28
C PHE A 8 6.73 15.19 12.99
N PRO A 9 6.07 16.02 12.17
CA PRO A 9 4.68 15.78 11.82
C PRO A 9 4.56 14.48 11.01
N TRP A 10 3.58 13.65 11.34
CA TRP A 10 3.32 12.41 10.60
C TRP A 10 2.70 12.67 9.23
N TYR A 11 1.89 13.73 9.13
CA TYR A 11 1.05 14.00 7.97
C TYR A 11 1.12 15.45 7.56
N GLN A 12 0.86 15.70 6.28
CA GLN A 12 0.51 17.02 5.74
C GLN A 12 -0.79 16.95 4.95
N GLU A 13 -1.53 18.04 4.92
CA GLU A 13 -2.72 18.20 4.07
C GLU A 13 -2.33 18.70 2.69
N LEU A 14 -3.04 18.20 1.68
CA LEU A 14 -2.92 18.61 0.30
C LEU A 14 -4.31 18.95 -0.23
N TYR A 15 -4.38 20.07 -0.94
CA TYR A 15 -5.63 20.64 -1.42
C TYR A 15 -5.62 20.73 -2.95
N CYS A 16 -6.61 20.12 -3.59
CA CYS A 16 -6.90 20.25 -5.03
C CYS A 16 -5.66 20.16 -5.96
N THR A 17 -4.73 19.24 -5.69
CA THR A 17 -3.51 19.04 -6.48
C THR A 17 -3.41 17.61 -7.02
N ASP A 18 -2.87 17.45 -8.23
CA ASP A 18 -2.54 16.17 -8.85
C ASP A 18 -1.19 15.59 -8.42
N SER A 19 -0.44 16.31 -7.57
CA SER A 19 0.83 15.84 -7.04
C SER A 19 0.60 14.54 -6.29
N LEU A 20 1.10 13.45 -6.86
CA LEU A 20 1.15 12.15 -6.20
C LEU A 20 2.57 11.84 -5.79
N THR A 21 2.71 11.29 -4.59
CA THR A 21 3.97 10.70 -4.15
C THR A 21 3.67 9.52 -3.23
N GLN A 22 4.73 8.86 -2.78
CA GLN A 22 4.62 7.79 -1.80
C GLN A 22 4.01 8.30 -0.49
N GLY A 23 3.06 7.54 0.06
CA GLY A 23 2.38 7.87 1.31
C GLY A 23 1.15 8.76 1.17
N ASP A 24 0.74 9.15 -0.04
CA ASP A 24 -0.56 9.79 -0.25
C ASP A 24 -1.68 8.82 0.10
N ILE A 25 -2.66 9.30 0.87
CA ILE A 25 -3.87 8.55 1.20
C ILE A 25 -5.01 9.07 0.34
N LEU A 26 -5.66 8.16 -0.39
CA LEU A 26 -6.82 8.44 -1.25
C LEU A 26 -8.02 7.66 -0.71
N LEU A 27 -8.96 8.40 -0.12
CA LEU A 27 -10.17 7.81 0.46
C LEU A 27 -11.17 7.41 -0.64
N GLU A 28 -11.93 6.34 -0.40
CA GLU A 28 -12.95 5.80 -1.30
C GLU A 28 -12.44 5.67 -2.75
N CYS A 29 -11.28 5.03 -2.94
CA CYS A 29 -10.67 4.86 -4.26
C CYS A 29 -11.43 3.77 -5.04
N PRO A 30 -12.09 4.09 -6.17
CA PRO A 30 -12.83 3.09 -6.92
C PRO A 30 -11.88 2.16 -7.67
N ILE A 31 -11.99 0.87 -7.42
CA ILE A 31 -11.18 -0.18 -8.04
C ILE A 31 -12.12 -1.18 -8.70
N PRO A 32 -12.09 -1.30 -10.04
CA PRO A 32 -12.86 -2.32 -10.75
C PRO A 32 -12.30 -3.70 -10.41
N ILE A 33 -13.19 -4.66 -10.17
CA ILE A 33 -12.86 -6.06 -9.92
C ILE A 33 -13.58 -6.92 -10.95
N LEU A 34 -12.90 -7.95 -11.46
CA LEU A 34 -13.52 -8.94 -12.34
C LEU A 34 -14.22 -10.01 -11.50
N ASP A 35 -15.40 -10.41 -11.92
CA ASP A 35 -16.10 -11.54 -11.32
C ASP A 35 -15.35 -12.86 -11.60
N GLU A 36 -15.44 -13.83 -10.68
CA GLU A 36 -14.77 -15.13 -10.83
C GLU A 36 -15.21 -15.86 -12.11
N SER A 37 -16.48 -15.73 -12.49
CA SER A 37 -17.04 -16.33 -13.70
C SER A 37 -16.39 -15.83 -15.00
N VAL A 38 -15.75 -14.65 -14.99
CA VAL A 38 -14.95 -14.16 -16.12
C VAL A 38 -13.72 -15.03 -16.34
N TYR A 39 -13.07 -15.45 -15.26
CA TYR A 39 -11.89 -16.32 -15.33
C TYR A 39 -12.29 -17.72 -15.79
N ASP A 40 -13.43 -18.23 -15.32
CA ASP A 40 -13.98 -19.51 -15.80
C ASP A 40 -14.28 -19.48 -17.30
N ALA A 41 -14.87 -18.38 -17.78
CA ALA A 41 -15.13 -18.17 -19.19
C ALA A 41 -13.85 -18.10 -20.03
N LEU A 42 -12.82 -17.41 -19.54
CA LEU A 42 -11.50 -17.34 -20.19
C LEU A 42 -10.84 -18.72 -20.33
N ILE A 43 -10.93 -19.56 -19.29
CA ILE A 43 -10.35 -20.91 -19.28
C ILE A 43 -11.12 -21.85 -20.21
N SER A 44 -12.45 -21.80 -20.15
CA SER A 44 -13.33 -22.70 -20.91
C SER A 44 -13.56 -22.26 -22.36
N GLY A 45 -13.20 -21.01 -22.70
CA GLY A 45 -13.50 -20.41 -24.00
C GLY A 45 -14.99 -20.14 -24.23
N SER A 46 -15.78 -20.04 -23.15
CA SER A 46 -17.22 -19.74 -23.22
C SER A 46 -17.48 -18.24 -23.37
N GLU A 47 -18.74 -17.88 -23.57
CA GLU A 47 -19.17 -16.48 -23.51
C GLU A 47 -18.95 -15.89 -22.11
N TYR A 48 -18.66 -14.59 -22.06
CA TYR A 48 -18.52 -13.85 -20.82
C TYR A 48 -19.89 -13.61 -20.15
N PRO A 49 -19.93 -13.51 -18.81
CA PRO A 49 -21.15 -13.13 -18.10
C PRO A 49 -21.62 -11.72 -18.50
N GLU A 50 -22.93 -11.46 -18.43
CA GLU A 50 -23.51 -10.15 -18.78
C GLU A 50 -22.94 -8.97 -17.96
N ASN A 51 -22.58 -9.22 -16.70
CA ASN A 51 -21.98 -8.23 -15.80
C ASN A 51 -20.61 -8.73 -15.31
N PRO A 52 -19.55 -8.64 -16.14
CA PRO A 52 -18.25 -9.25 -15.84
C PRO A 52 -17.45 -8.49 -14.78
N THR A 53 -17.92 -7.32 -14.33
CA THR A 53 -17.16 -6.43 -13.45
C THR A 53 -18.00 -5.90 -12.29
N GLY A 54 -17.42 -5.91 -11.10
CA GLY A 54 -17.84 -5.13 -9.94
C GLY A 54 -16.90 -3.95 -9.66
N SER A 55 -17.14 -3.23 -8.57
CA SER A 55 -16.23 -2.21 -8.05
C SER A 55 -16.20 -2.26 -6.53
N ILE A 56 -15.03 -2.05 -5.96
CA ILE A 56 -14.83 -1.79 -4.53
C ILE A 56 -14.28 -0.37 -4.36
N ASN A 57 -14.56 0.26 -3.21
CA ASN A 57 -14.10 1.62 -2.93
C ASN A 57 -13.29 1.68 -1.62
N PRO A 58 -12.17 0.94 -1.48
CA PRO A 58 -11.34 1.02 -0.29
C PRO A 58 -10.67 2.39 -0.15
N ASP A 59 -10.37 2.79 1.07
CA ASP A 59 -9.33 3.78 1.30
C ASP A 59 -7.98 3.15 0.97
N VAL A 60 -7.09 3.89 0.30
CA VAL A 60 -5.80 3.36 -0.13
C VAL A 60 -4.66 4.31 0.20
N ILE A 61 -3.47 3.74 0.40
CA ILE A 61 -2.21 4.46 0.53
C ILE A 61 -1.26 4.10 -0.62
N ILE A 62 -0.59 5.11 -1.19
CA ILE A 62 0.38 4.90 -2.27
C ILE A 62 1.68 4.31 -1.73
N MET A 63 2.08 3.17 -2.30
CA MET A 63 3.27 2.41 -1.90
C MET A 63 4.45 2.56 -2.87
N SER A 64 4.20 2.81 -4.16
CA SER A 64 5.26 3.07 -5.15
C SER A 64 6.19 4.19 -4.68
N GLN A 65 7.50 4.04 -4.94
CA GLN A 65 8.50 4.99 -4.47
C GLN A 65 8.34 6.37 -5.12
N ALA A 66 8.61 7.42 -4.34
CA ALA A 66 8.49 8.81 -4.79
C ALA A 66 9.31 9.10 -6.05
N CYS A 67 10.56 8.64 -6.09
CA CYS A 67 11.47 8.83 -7.23
C CYS A 67 10.93 8.22 -8.53
N ASP A 68 10.26 7.07 -8.45
CA ASP A 68 9.71 6.38 -9.63
C ASP A 68 8.47 7.10 -10.17
N ILE A 69 7.65 7.69 -9.28
CA ILE A 69 6.47 8.46 -9.65
C ILE A 69 6.88 9.79 -10.31
N GLU A 70 7.85 10.49 -9.74
CA GLU A 70 8.30 11.81 -10.21
C GLU A 70 9.02 11.75 -11.55
N GLN A 71 9.83 10.71 -11.79
CA GLN A 71 10.60 10.56 -13.03
C GLN A 71 9.76 10.01 -14.20
N GLU A 72 8.44 9.91 -14.02
CA GLU A 72 7.48 9.34 -14.97
C GLU A 72 7.83 7.94 -15.48
N LYS A 73 8.64 7.18 -14.72
CA LYS A 73 9.16 5.87 -15.11
C LYS A 73 8.10 4.76 -15.07
N ILE A 74 6.98 5.00 -14.40
CA ILE A 74 5.92 4.01 -14.19
C ILE A 74 4.57 4.55 -14.67
N ASP A 75 3.82 3.69 -15.36
CA ASP A 75 2.45 3.98 -15.79
C ASP A 75 1.40 3.45 -14.81
N SER A 76 1.82 2.54 -13.92
CA SER A 76 1.01 1.94 -12.87
C SER A 76 1.61 2.22 -11.50
N ILE A 77 0.77 2.54 -10.53
CA ILE A 77 1.14 2.83 -9.14
C ILE A 77 0.60 1.71 -8.25
N VAL A 78 1.49 1.18 -7.40
CA VAL A 78 1.13 0.22 -6.36
C VAL A 78 0.50 0.94 -5.19
N VAL A 79 -0.65 0.45 -4.75
CA VAL A 79 -1.37 0.92 -3.56
C VAL A 79 -1.76 -0.26 -2.67
N CYS A 80 -1.84 -0.01 -1.37
CA CYS A 80 -2.40 -0.94 -0.38
C CYS A 80 -3.67 -0.35 0.23
N PRO A 81 -4.67 -1.17 0.55
CA PRO A 81 -5.81 -0.72 1.35
C PRO A 81 -5.41 -0.23 2.73
N LEU A 82 -6.25 0.64 3.24
CA LEU A 82 -6.15 1.28 4.53
C LEU A 82 -7.53 1.18 5.21
N THR A 83 -7.53 0.97 6.52
CA THR A 83 -8.73 1.05 7.35
C THR A 83 -8.41 1.76 8.65
N THR A 84 -9.41 2.31 9.33
CA THR A 84 -9.23 2.76 10.70
C THR A 84 -9.06 1.57 11.65
N LEU A 85 -8.33 1.77 12.74
CA LEU A 85 -8.16 0.77 13.79
C LEU A 85 -9.51 0.39 14.40
N SER A 86 -10.38 1.38 14.61
CA SER A 86 -11.75 1.14 15.09
C SER A 86 -12.55 0.25 14.14
N MET A 87 -12.46 0.46 12.82
CA MET A 87 -13.12 -0.43 11.84
C MET A 87 -12.52 -1.83 11.81
N LEU A 88 -11.20 -1.95 11.96
CA LEU A 88 -10.54 -3.25 12.07
C LEU A 88 -11.06 -4.04 13.29
N GLN A 89 -11.20 -3.37 14.43
CA GLN A 89 -11.72 -3.96 15.68
C GLN A 89 -13.18 -4.39 15.55
N MET A 90 -14.00 -3.63 14.81
CA MET A 90 -15.39 -4.02 14.53
C MET A 90 -15.47 -5.28 13.64
N LYS A 91 -14.57 -5.42 12.66
CA LYS A 91 -14.54 -6.59 11.76
C LYS A 91 -13.89 -7.81 12.41
N ASN A 92 -12.92 -7.60 13.28
CA ASN A 92 -12.21 -8.66 13.99
C ASN A 92 -11.90 -8.23 15.43
N THR A 93 -12.65 -8.80 16.37
CA THR A 93 -12.58 -8.48 17.79
C THR A 93 -11.25 -8.84 18.44
N ASP A 94 -10.41 -9.67 17.82
CA ASP A 94 -9.08 -10.02 18.36
C ASP A 94 -8.17 -8.79 18.46
N PHE A 95 -8.34 -7.81 17.56
CA PHE A 95 -7.63 -6.53 17.57
C PHE A 95 -8.13 -5.57 18.66
N SER A 96 -9.10 -5.97 19.49
CA SER A 96 -9.52 -5.24 20.69
C SER A 96 -8.72 -5.66 21.93
N THR A 97 -7.96 -6.75 21.86
CA THR A 97 -7.12 -7.20 22.98
C THR A 97 -5.84 -6.39 23.10
N LYS A 98 -5.43 -6.05 24.33
CA LYS A 98 -4.18 -5.30 24.60
C LYS A 98 -2.96 -5.97 23.98
N SER A 99 -2.88 -7.30 24.03
CA SER A 99 -1.77 -8.08 23.47
C SER A 99 -1.68 -7.92 21.95
N ARG A 100 -2.81 -8.03 21.24
CA ARG A 100 -2.86 -7.90 19.78
C ARG A 100 -2.56 -6.47 19.32
N LEU A 101 -3.07 -5.47 20.05
CA LEU A 101 -2.77 -4.06 19.80
C LEU A 101 -1.27 -3.76 19.98
N GLU A 102 -0.65 -4.26 21.04
CA GLU A 102 0.80 -4.12 21.23
C GLU A 102 1.61 -4.87 20.17
N SER A 103 1.15 -6.05 19.74
CA SER A 103 1.75 -6.79 18.61
C SER A 103 1.74 -5.96 17.33
N LEU A 104 0.59 -5.34 17.01
CA LEU A 104 0.42 -4.47 15.85
C LEU A 104 1.29 -3.21 15.96
N ARG A 105 1.32 -2.54 17.11
CA ARG A 105 2.17 -1.36 17.38
C ARG A 105 3.66 -1.68 17.25
N GLN A 106 4.07 -2.89 17.63
CA GLN A 106 5.46 -3.35 17.54
C GLN A 106 5.84 -3.85 16.13
N GLY A 107 4.90 -3.85 15.18
CA GLY A 107 5.12 -4.34 13.81
C GLY A 107 5.34 -5.86 13.75
N LYS A 108 4.84 -6.60 14.75
CA LYS A 108 4.92 -8.07 14.79
C LYS A 108 3.90 -8.72 13.87
N GLU A 109 2.82 -8.02 13.52
CA GLU A 109 1.85 -8.45 12.52
C GLU A 109 2.40 -8.26 11.11
N PRO A 110 2.75 -9.34 10.40
CA PRO A 110 3.48 -9.26 9.14
C PRO A 110 2.84 -8.42 8.03
N ALA A 111 1.53 -8.61 7.92
CA ALA A 111 0.73 -8.14 6.81
C ALA A 111 -0.04 -6.86 7.17
N LEU A 112 0.15 -6.35 8.39
CA LEU A 112 -0.55 -5.16 8.89
C LEU A 112 0.46 -4.15 9.40
N HIS A 113 0.27 -2.89 9.05
CA HIS A 113 1.14 -1.81 9.52
C HIS A 113 0.32 -0.69 10.13
N LEU A 114 0.61 -0.37 11.39
CA LEU A 114 -0.06 0.70 12.11
C LEU A 114 0.57 2.05 11.78
N LEU A 115 -0.25 2.99 11.35
CA LEU A 115 0.10 4.41 11.22
C LEU A 115 -0.59 5.21 12.31
N ASN A 116 -0.01 6.36 12.67
CA ASN A 116 -0.51 7.20 13.74
C ASN A 116 -1.89 7.80 13.42
N SER A 117 -2.61 8.27 14.43
CA SER A 117 -3.85 9.03 14.20
C SER A 117 -3.58 10.36 13.51
N TYR A 118 -4.61 10.91 12.89
CA TYR A 118 -4.57 12.21 12.24
C TYR A 118 -5.60 13.15 12.85
N GLN A 119 -5.19 14.38 13.14
CA GLN A 119 -6.09 15.41 13.64
C GLN A 119 -5.73 16.77 13.04
N SER A 120 -6.73 17.43 12.48
CA SER A 120 -6.72 18.83 12.06
C SER A 120 -7.91 19.57 12.67
N GLU A 121 -8.03 20.86 12.36
CA GLU A 121 -9.21 21.66 12.74
C GLU A 121 -10.51 21.15 12.10
N LYS A 122 -10.43 20.48 10.93
CA LYS A 122 -11.60 20.08 10.13
C LYS A 122 -11.86 18.58 10.13
N THR A 123 -10.86 17.75 10.41
CA THR A 123 -10.94 16.30 10.24
C THR A 123 -10.15 15.60 11.32
N MET A 124 -10.74 14.56 11.89
CA MET A 124 -10.10 13.66 12.83
C MET A 124 -10.26 12.23 12.32
N SER A 125 -9.19 11.47 12.38
CA SER A 125 -9.18 10.04 12.13
C SER A 125 -8.33 9.38 13.22
N ASP A 126 -8.78 8.24 13.73
CA ASP A 126 -7.96 7.45 14.64
C ASP A 126 -6.77 6.82 13.90
N PHE A 127 -6.09 5.88 14.54
CA PHE A 127 -4.97 5.17 13.92
C PHE A 127 -5.40 4.46 12.64
N PHE A 128 -4.55 4.48 11.62
CA PHE A 128 -4.79 3.72 10.41
C PHE A 128 -4.03 2.40 10.43
N VAL A 129 -4.60 1.38 9.78
CA VAL A 129 -3.95 0.10 9.55
C VAL A 129 -3.87 -0.12 8.05
N VAL A 130 -2.64 -0.19 7.53
CA VAL A 130 -2.37 -0.57 6.15
C VAL A 130 -2.41 -2.09 6.05
N ASP A 131 -3.15 -2.61 5.08
CA ASP A 131 -3.27 -4.03 4.80
C ASP A 131 -2.39 -4.42 3.61
N PHE A 132 -1.40 -5.28 3.86
CA PHE A 132 -0.50 -5.81 2.83
C PHE A 132 -1.00 -7.10 2.18
N HIS A 133 -2.10 -7.72 2.67
CA HIS A 133 -2.68 -8.90 2.01
C HIS A 133 -3.22 -8.56 0.62
N HIS A 134 -3.70 -7.33 0.43
CA HIS A 134 -4.28 -6.85 -0.81
C HIS A 134 -3.39 -5.76 -1.40
N ILE A 135 -2.97 -5.96 -2.64
CA ILE A 135 -2.10 -5.03 -3.35
C ILE A 135 -2.70 -4.79 -4.71
N PHE A 136 -2.97 -3.53 -5.01
CA PHE A 136 -3.53 -3.11 -6.29
C PHE A 136 -2.49 -2.33 -7.07
N SER A 137 -2.46 -2.57 -8.38
CA SER A 137 -1.68 -1.77 -9.32
C SER A 137 -2.67 -0.98 -10.17
N LEU A 138 -2.70 0.35 -9.98
CA LEU A 138 -3.70 1.22 -10.60
C LEU A 138 -3.04 2.19 -11.58
N PRO A 139 -3.70 2.59 -12.68
CA PRO A 139 -3.11 3.53 -13.62
C PRO A 139 -2.78 4.87 -12.95
N LYS A 140 -1.55 5.36 -13.16
CA LYS A 140 -1.07 6.65 -12.61
C LYS A 140 -1.99 7.82 -12.99
N VAL A 141 -2.44 7.85 -14.24
CA VAL A 141 -3.35 8.89 -14.75
C VAL A 141 -4.69 8.88 -14.01
N PHE A 142 -5.22 7.69 -13.70
CA PHE A 142 -6.44 7.55 -12.92
C PHE A 142 -6.26 8.11 -11.50
N LEU A 143 -5.19 7.73 -10.80
CA LEU A 143 -4.94 8.21 -9.45
C LEU A 143 -4.69 9.74 -9.41
N ARG A 144 -4.00 10.32 -10.41
CA ARG A 144 -3.80 11.78 -10.48
C ARG A 144 -5.15 12.51 -10.60
N ARG A 145 -6.06 12.00 -11.43
CA ARG A 145 -7.42 12.55 -11.56
C ARG A 145 -8.21 12.43 -10.27
N LEU A 146 -8.15 11.27 -9.62
CA LEU A 146 -8.79 11.06 -8.33
C LEU A 146 -8.22 12.00 -7.26
N ALA A 147 -6.91 12.23 -7.23
CA ALA A 147 -6.27 13.13 -6.27
C ALA A 147 -6.69 14.59 -6.42
N ILE A 148 -6.86 15.07 -7.66
CA ILE A 148 -7.40 16.42 -7.93
C ILE A 148 -8.86 16.52 -7.47
N SER A 149 -9.64 15.45 -7.63
CA SER A 149 -11.07 15.48 -7.28
C SER A 149 -11.34 15.44 -5.78
N LYS A 150 -10.30 15.35 -4.93
CA LYS A 150 -10.44 15.41 -3.46
C LYS A 150 -10.16 16.83 -2.99
N ASP A 151 -11.10 17.41 -2.24
CA ASP A 151 -10.96 18.74 -1.65
C ASP A 151 -9.75 18.83 -0.71
N CYS A 152 -9.59 17.81 0.13
CA CYS A 152 -8.45 17.63 1.02
C CYS A 152 -8.08 16.15 1.07
N ARG A 153 -6.77 15.87 1.04
CA ARG A 153 -6.21 14.55 1.35
C ARG A 153 -4.99 14.71 2.25
N ILE A 154 -4.63 13.63 2.93
CA ILE A 154 -3.43 13.59 3.76
C ILE A 154 -2.31 12.79 3.08
N ARG A 155 -1.08 13.21 3.34
CA ARG A 155 0.15 12.55 2.88
C ARG A 155 1.03 12.22 4.07
N LEU A 156 1.43 10.96 4.17
CA LEU A 156 2.40 10.47 5.14
C LEU A 156 3.78 11.08 4.84
N LEU A 157 4.37 11.73 5.83
CA LEU A 157 5.66 12.42 5.71
C LEU A 157 6.84 11.50 6.04
N PRO A 158 8.06 11.82 5.57
CA PRO A 158 9.28 11.24 6.13
C PRO A 158 9.42 11.51 7.63
N PRO A 159 10.03 10.60 8.41
CA PRO A 159 10.60 9.30 7.98
C PRO A 159 9.55 8.16 7.94
N TYR A 160 8.27 8.47 8.16
CA TYR A 160 7.22 7.48 8.39
C TYR A 160 6.86 6.70 7.12
N ARG A 161 6.86 7.35 5.96
CA ARG A 161 6.64 6.67 4.67
C ARG A 161 7.80 5.72 4.30
N GLU A 162 9.04 6.04 4.66
CA GLU A 162 10.18 5.14 4.48
C GLU A 162 10.07 3.94 5.43
N HIS A 163 9.60 4.16 6.66
CA HIS A 163 9.32 3.09 7.61
C HIS A 163 8.20 2.15 7.11
N LEU A 164 7.12 2.70 6.55
CA LEU A 164 6.06 1.95 5.89
C LEU A 164 6.61 1.10 4.72
N SER A 165 7.45 1.69 3.87
CA SER A 165 8.10 1.00 2.75
C SER A 165 8.93 -0.17 3.21
N GLN A 166 9.67 0.01 4.31
CA GLN A 166 10.48 -1.04 4.90
C GLN A 166 9.62 -2.19 5.45
N ALA A 167 8.49 -1.87 6.09
CA ALA A 167 7.54 -2.87 6.55
C ALA A 167 6.94 -3.68 5.38
N PHE A 168 6.58 -3.00 4.29
CA PHE A 168 6.11 -3.63 3.07
C PHE A 168 7.15 -4.56 2.44
N ALA A 169 8.42 -4.14 2.35
CA ALA A 169 9.50 -5.01 1.87
C ALA A 169 9.68 -6.26 2.76
N ARG A 170 9.65 -6.09 4.10
CA ARG A 170 9.71 -7.20 5.06
C ARG A 170 8.53 -8.17 4.97
N TYR A 171 7.39 -7.77 4.41
CA TYR A 171 6.27 -8.68 4.17
C TYR A 171 6.63 -9.71 3.10
N PHE A 172 7.28 -9.30 2.01
CA PHE A 172 7.68 -10.18 0.90
C PHE A 172 8.99 -10.94 1.12
N MET A 173 9.98 -10.32 1.76
CA MET A 173 11.33 -10.87 1.92
C MET A 173 11.43 -12.08 2.88
N ARG A 174 10.31 -12.67 3.29
CA ARG A 174 10.25 -13.75 4.28
C ARG A 174 10.65 -15.11 3.74
N VAL A 175 10.90 -15.20 2.45
CA VAL A 175 11.46 -16.40 1.82
C VAL A 175 12.97 -16.39 2.03
N GLY A 176 13.49 -17.36 2.78
CA GLY A 176 14.93 -17.58 2.87
C GLY A 176 15.49 -17.84 1.48
N LEU A 177 16.55 -17.14 1.11
CA LEU A 177 17.22 -17.38 -0.17
C LEU A 177 17.80 -18.81 -0.16
N PRO A 178 17.60 -19.61 -1.22
CA PRO A 178 18.32 -20.86 -1.39
C PRO A 178 19.83 -20.59 -1.49
N VAL A 179 20.63 -21.65 -1.37
CA VAL A 179 22.08 -21.62 -1.55
C VAL A 179 22.44 -20.82 -2.81
N ASP A 180 23.47 -19.96 -2.71
CA ASP A 180 23.93 -19.07 -3.78
C ASP A 180 24.16 -19.82 -5.12
N ILE A 181 24.13 -19.08 -6.23
CA ILE A 181 24.32 -19.64 -7.57
C ILE A 181 25.71 -20.28 -7.64
N ASP A 182 25.77 -21.55 -8.06
CA ASP A 182 27.03 -22.27 -8.24
C ASP A 182 27.92 -21.55 -9.27
N ARG A 183 29.02 -20.99 -8.76
CA ARG A 183 30.01 -20.27 -9.59
C ARG A 183 30.70 -21.19 -10.60
N ASP A 184 30.90 -22.46 -10.27
CA ASP A 184 31.58 -23.41 -11.14
C ASP A 184 30.68 -23.83 -12.31
N ALA A 185 29.36 -23.88 -12.09
CA ALA A 185 28.38 -24.06 -13.16
C ALA A 185 28.38 -22.88 -14.14
N LEU A 186 28.48 -21.63 -13.64
CA LEU A 186 28.55 -20.43 -14.48
C LEU A 186 29.82 -20.35 -15.33
N ALA A 187 30.97 -20.79 -14.78
CA ALA A 187 32.24 -20.80 -15.50
C ALA A 187 32.20 -21.74 -16.71
N LYS A 188 31.58 -22.92 -16.57
CA LYS A 188 31.46 -23.92 -17.65
C LYS A 188 30.62 -23.44 -18.83
N ILE A 189 29.60 -22.60 -18.62
CA ILE A 189 28.78 -22.03 -19.70
C ILE A 189 29.63 -21.15 -20.63
N ARG A 190 30.64 -20.44 -20.09
CA ARG A 190 31.55 -19.59 -20.87
C ARG A 190 32.55 -20.37 -21.71
N GLU A 191 32.87 -21.59 -21.33
CA GLU A 191 33.81 -22.45 -22.07
C GLU A 191 33.16 -23.15 -23.26
N VAL A 192 31.86 -23.45 -23.20
CA VAL A 192 31.10 -24.08 -24.29
C VAL A 192 30.76 -23.07 -25.42
N SER A 193 30.90 -21.77 -25.16
CA SER A 193 30.62 -20.70 -26.13
C SER A 193 31.87 -20.20 -26.88
N LYS A 194 33.00 -20.91 -26.79
CA LYS A 194 34.23 -20.67 -27.55
C LYS A 194 34.51 -21.84 -28.48
#